data_AF-A0A1T4PXR7-F1
#
_entry.id   AF-A0A1T4PXR7-F1
#
_cell.length_a   1.000
_cell.length_b   1.000
_cell.length_c   1.000
_cell.angle_alpha   90.00
_cell.angle_beta   90.00
_cell.angle_gamma   90.00
#
_symmetry.space_group_name_H-M   'P 1'
#
loop_
_entity.id
_entity.type
_entity.pdbx_description
1 polymer ?
#
loop_
_entity_poly.entity_id
_entity_poly.type
_entity_poly.pdbx_seq_one_letter_code
_entity_poly.pdbx_strand_id
1 'polypeptide(L)' 'MNLHKHARLSPRGRALLVDRILIQGLRVEEAAHAAGVSVRTAYKWLKRFKEEGSGGLTDRSSRPRHCPHATAPRIVDQVL' A
#
# COMPACT_ATOMS: atom_id res chain seq x y z
N MET A 1 -2.79 3.16 -11.87
CA MET A 1 -2.10 3.12 -10.56
C MET A 1 -2.45 4.41 -9.82
N ASN A 2 -3.51 4.41 -9.02
CA ASN A 2 -3.92 5.61 -8.28
C ASN A 2 -3.14 5.69 -6.98
N LEU A 3 -1.96 6.32 -7.03
CA LEU A 3 -1.20 6.67 -5.84
C LEU A 3 -2.00 7.71 -5.06
N HIS A 4 -2.45 7.36 -3.85
CA HIS A 4 -3.12 8.32 -2.99
C HIS A 4 -2.19 9.52 -2.71
N LYS A 5 -2.72 10.75 -2.79
CA LYS A 5 -1.94 12.00 -2.64
C LYS A 5 -1.06 12.08 -1.38
N HIS A 6 -1.43 11.36 -0.32
CA HIS A 6 -0.70 11.30 0.94
C HIS A 6 0.04 9.98 1.19
N ALA A 7 0.14 9.12 0.18
CA ALA A 7 0.89 7.87 0.29
C ALA A 7 2.39 8.18 0.40
N ARG A 8 2.99 7.84 1.55
CA ARG A 8 4.43 7.99 1.79
C ARG A 8 5.32 7.23 0.81
N LEU A 9 4.84 6.10 0.28
CA LEU A 9 5.57 5.24 -0.63
C LEU A 9 4.72 4.92 -1.87
N SER A 10 5.33 5.10 -3.04
CA SER A 10 4.84 4.54 -4.29
C SER A 10 5.03 3.02 -4.32
N PRO A 11 4.35 2.28 -5.21
CA PRO A 11 4.56 0.85 -5.38
C PRO A 11 6.02 0.46 -5.63
N ARG A 12 6.77 1.27 -6.40
CA ARG A 12 8.22 1.09 -6.56
C ARG A 12 8.99 1.29 -5.25
N GLY A 13 8.62 2.31 -4.46
CA GLY A 13 9.22 2.52 -3.13
C GLY A 13 8.94 1.38 -2.15
N ARG A 14 7.77 0.75 -2.23
CA ARG A 14 7.44 -0.45 -1.42
C ARG A 14 8.26 -1.66 -1.87
N ALA A 15 8.48 -1.81 -3.17
CA ALA A 15 9.34 -2.89 -3.69
C ALA A 15 10.78 -2.72 -3.22
N LEU A 16 11.33 -1.51 -3.30
CA LEU A 16 12.68 -1.21 -2.77
C LEU A 16 12.78 -1.48 -1.27
N LEU A 17 11.75 -1.13 -0.50
CA LEU A 17 11.71 -1.43 0.95
C LEU A 17 11.81 -2.94 1.21
N VAL A 18 11.05 -3.76 0.46
CA VAL A 18 11.08 -5.21 0.58
C VAL A 18 12.42 -5.80 0.12
N ASP A 19 12.97 -5.31 -0.99
CA ASP A 19 14.27 -5.73 -1.52
C ASP A 19 15.40 -5.50 -0.51
N ARG A 20 15.43 -4.32 0.12
CA ARG A 20 16.39 -4.01 1.18
C ARG A 20 16.32 -5.00 2.34
N ILE A 21 15.12 -5.44 2.72
CA ILE A 21 14.93 -6.38 3.82
C ILE A 21 15.29 -7.82 3.41
N LEU A 22 14.80 -8.29 2.27
CA LEU A 22 14.89 -9.70 1.88
C LEU A 22 16.15 -10.06 1.11
N ILE A 23 16.65 -9.15 0.28
CA ILE A 23 17.79 -9.40 -0.62
C ILE A 23 19.06 -8.78 -0.03
N GLN A 24 18.98 -7.54 0.43
CA GLN A 24 20.14 -6.84 1.00
C GLN A 24 20.35 -7.15 2.49
N GLY A 25 19.40 -7.83 3.14
CA GLY A 25 19.52 -8.29 4.53
C GLY A 25 19.43 -7.19 5.59
N LEU A 26 18.95 -5.99 5.25
CA LEU A 26 18.75 -4.93 6.24
C LEU A 26 17.70 -5.34 7.27
N ARG A 27 17.88 -4.86 8.50
CA ARG A 27 16.84 -4.98 9.53
C ARG A 27 15.60 -4.16 9.11
N VAL A 28 14.43 -4.62 9.51
CA VAL A 28 13.16 -3.97 9.14
C VAL A 28 13.10 -2.52 9.64
N GLU A 29 13.68 -2.26 10.81
CA GLU A 29 13.78 -0.95 11.45
C GLU A 29 14.64 0.02 10.62
N GLU A 30 15.79 -0.44 10.14
CA GLU A 30 16.72 0.34 9.32
C GLU A 30 16.10 0.68 7.96
N ALA A 31 15.52 -0.33 7.31
CA ALA A 31 14.84 -0.15 6.03
C ALA A 31 13.63 0.79 6.16
N ALA A 32 12.86 0.69 7.24
CA ALA A 32 11.72 1.57 7.52
C ALA A 32 12.17 3.02 7.75
N HIS A 33 13.21 3.23 8.56
CA HIS A 33 13.76 4.56 8.82
C HIS A 33 14.29 5.21 7.54
N ALA A 34 15.07 4.47 6.73
CA ALA A 34 15.57 4.94 5.44
C ALA A 34 14.45 5.25 4.43
N ALA A 35 13.29 4.60 4.54
CA ALA A 35 12.12 4.84 3.70
C ALA A 35 11.17 5.93 4.26
N GLY A 36 11.44 6.47 5.45
CA GLY A 36 10.60 7.47 6.09
C GLY A 36 9.20 6.96 6.45
N VAL A 37 9.09 5.69 6.86
CA VAL A 37 7.83 5.06 7.30
C VAL A 37 7.99 4.40 8.65
N SER A 38 6.88 4.17 9.35
CA SER A 38 6.92 3.41 10.60
C SER A 38 7.29 1.94 10.36
N VAL A 39 7.96 1.32 11.33
CA VAL A 39 8.31 -0.12 11.30
C VAL A 39 7.08 -1.00 11.07
N ARG A 40 5.94 -0.66 11.70
CA ARG A 40 4.65 -1.32 11.45
C ARG A 40 4.21 -1.27 9.99
N THR A 41 4.46 -0.16 9.30
CA THR A 41 4.15 -0.02 7.87
C THR A 41 5.07 -0.89 7.02
N ALA A 42 6.36 -0.99 7.38
CA ALA A 42 7.29 -1.90 6.71
C ALA A 42 6.86 -3.36 6.87
N TYR A 43 6.52 -3.81 8.09
CA TYR A 43 5.98 -5.16 8.31
C TYR A 43 4.70 -5.44 7.54
N LYS A 44 3.79 -4.45 7.43
CA LYS A 44 2.57 -4.60 6.61
C LYS A 44 2.92 -4.90 5.15
N TRP A 45 3.86 -4.17 4.56
CA TRP A 45 4.27 -4.38 3.16
C TRP A 45 5.03 -5.70 3.00
N LEU A 46 5.90 -6.04 3.94
CA LEU A 46 6.61 -7.32 3.94
C LEU A 46 5.63 -8.50 4.01
N LYS A 47 4.62 -8.43 4.89
CA LYS A 47 3.58 -9.45 4.99
C LYS A 47 2.84 -9.62 3.67
N ARG A 48 2.36 -8.52 3.07
CA ARG A 48 1.67 -8.56 1.77
C ARG A 48 2.54 -9.13 0.66
N PHE A 49 3.83 -8.79 0.62
CA PHE A 49 4.74 -9.35 -0.36
C PHE A 49 4.93 -10.86 -0.17
N LYS A 50 5.04 -11.33 1.07
CA LYS A 50 5.14 -12.77 1.36
C LYS A 50 3.87 -13.53 0.96
N GLU A 51 2.70 -12.91 1.08
CA GLU A 51 1.40 -13.52 0.76
C GLU A 51 1.06 -13.47 -0.74
N GLU A 52 1.39 -12.37 -1.42
CA GLU A 52 0.86 -12.04 -2.76
C GLU A 52 1.97 -11.68 -3.78
N GLY A 53 3.24 -11.74 -3.37
CA GLY A 53 4.38 -11.32 -4.20
C GLY A 53 4.33 -9.84 -4.54
N SER A 54 4.78 -9.49 -5.75
CA SER A 54 4.76 -8.12 -6.27
C SER A 54 3.36 -7.52 -6.37
N GLY A 55 2.33 -8.35 -6.58
CA GLY A 55 0.93 -7.93 -6.60
C GLY A 55 0.46 -7.33 -5.27
N GLY A 56 1.00 -7.80 -4.14
CA GLY A 56 0.68 -7.28 -2.80
C GLY A 56 1.15 -5.85 -2.54
N LEU A 57 2.00 -5.29 -3.41
CA LEU A 57 2.57 -3.94 -3.26
C LEU A 57 1.77 -2.85 -3.99
N THR A 58 0.80 -3.23 -4.83
CA THR A 58 -0.07 -2.27 -5.50
C THR A 58 -1.05 -1.62 -4.52
N ASP A 59 -1.58 -0.45 -4.89
CA ASP A 59 -2.62 0.18 -4.10
C ASP A 59 -3.90 -0.65 -4.10
N ARG A 60 -4.46 -0.84 -2.91
CA ARG A 60 -5.79 -1.41 -2.74
C ARG A 60 -6.79 -0.27 -2.63
N SER A 61 -8.01 -0.54 -3.08
CA SER A 61 -9.11 0.40 -2.89
C SER A 61 -9.26 0.74 -1.40
N SER A 62 -9.25 2.03 -1.08
CA SER A 62 -9.62 2.52 0.26
C SER A 62 -11.14 2.51 0.47
N ARG A 63 -11.92 2.22 -0.58
CA ARG A 63 -13.38 2.18 -0.48
C ARG A 63 -13.78 1.01 0.43
N PRO A 64 -14.74 1.23 1.35
CA PRO A 64 -15.26 0.15 2.17
C PRO A 64 -15.92 -0.93 1.28
N ARG A 65 -15.85 -2.19 1.72
CA ARG A 65 -16.51 -3.30 1.03
C ARG A 65 -18.04 -3.20 1.07
N HIS A 66 -18.57 -2.57 2.12
CA HIS A 66 -19.99 -2.37 2.33
C HIS A 66 -20.23 -0.95 2.83
N CYS A 67 -21.15 -0.24 2.18
CA CYS A 67 -21.55 1.11 2.55
C CYS A 67 -23.08 1.19 2.43
N PRO A 68 -23.84 0.98 3.53
CA PRO A 68 -25.30 0.91 3.50
C PRO A 68 -25.93 2.23 3.04
N HIS A 69 -25.25 3.35 3.28
CA HIS A 69 -25.67 4.68 2.87
C HIS A 69 -25.03 5.14 1.55
N ALA A 70 -24.54 4.19 0.73
CA ALA A 70 -24.04 4.52 -0.59
C ALA A 70 -25.15 5.18 -1.42
N THR A 71 -24.85 6.32 -2.04
CA THR A 71 -25.75 7.00 -2.96
C THR A 71 -26.14 6.05 -4.09
N ALA A 72 -27.43 6.01 -4.43
CA ALA A 72 -27.96 5.15 -5.48
C ALA A 72 -27.22 5.41 -6.81
N PRO A 73 -26.85 4.36 -7.59
CA PRO A 73 -26.08 4.50 -8.83
C PRO A 73 -26.67 5.54 -9.79
N ARG A 74 -28.00 5.55 -9.93
CA ARG A 74 -28.76 6.50 -10.76
C ARG A 74 -28.43 7.97 -10.47
N ILE A 75 -28.16 8.33 -9.23
CA ILE A 75 -27.82 9.71 -8.85
C ILE A 75 -26.34 10.00 -9.13
N VAL A 76 -25.45 9.02 -8.94
CA VAL A 76 -24.02 9.16 -9.23
C VAL A 76 -23.77 9.38 -10.72
N ASP A 77 -24.51 8.67 -11.59
CA ASP A 77 -24.39 8.80 -13.04
C ASP A 77 -24.81 10.18 -13.59
N GLN A 78 -25.51 11.00 -12.79
CA GLN A 78 -25.90 12.37 -13.20
C GLN A 78 -24.77 13.40 -13.02
N VAL A 79 -23.67 13.02 -12.35
CA VAL A 79 -22.58 13.94 -11.95
C VAL A 79 -21.20 13.50 -12.45
N LEU A 80 -21.11 12.41 -13.22
CA LEU A 80 -19.91 11.91 -13.89
C LEU A 80 -19.95 12.23 -15.38
#